data_AF-A0A4W2HPD2-F1
#
_entry.id   AF-A0A4W2HPD2-F1
#
_cell.length_a   1.000
_cell.length_b   1.000
_cell.length_c   1.000
_cell.angle_alpha   90.00
_cell.angle_beta   90.00
_cell.angle_gamma   90.00
#
_symmetry.space_group_name_H-M   'P 1'
#
loop_
_entity.id
_entity.type
_entity.pdbx_description
1 polymer ?
#
loop_
_entity_poly.entity_id
_entity_poly.type
_entity_poly.pdbx_seq_one_letter_code
_entity_poly.pdbx_strand_id
1 'polypeptide(L)'
;MQRNRGNNRMGKTRDVFKKIRDTKGTFHAKMGSIKDRNGMELTEEEDIQKRWQEYTEELYKKDLHDPDNHDGVITHLEPDILESEVKWVLESITTNKAGGGDGIPIELSQILKDDAVKVLHSICQQIWKTQQWPQNWKRSVFISIPKKGNAKECSNYRTIALISHTSKVMLKILQARLQQYMNRELPDVQAGFRKGRGTRDQIANIRWIMEKAREFQKNIYFCFIDYAKASDYVDHNTPWKILQEMGIPDHLTCLLRNLYAGQEATVRTGHGTTDWFQIGKGVHRGCILSPCLFNFYAESIMRNAGLEEAQAGIKIAGRNINNLRYADDTTLMAESEEELKSLLMKVKVESEKVGLKLNIQKTKTMASGPITSWQIDGETEETVSDFIFLGSKITTDGDCSHEIKRRLLLGRKVMTKLDSIFKSRDITSPTKVCLVKAMVFPVVMYGCESWTVKKAERRRIDAFELWCWRRLLRVPWTEQGDPTSPF
;
A
#
# COMPACT_ATOMS: atom_id res chain seq x y z
N MET A 1 10.79 27.39 15.57
CA MET A 1 10.68 25.93 15.35
C MET A 1 10.50 25.11 16.65
N GLN A 2 10.01 25.71 17.73
CA GLN A 2 9.54 25.00 18.93
C GLN A 2 8.30 25.75 19.46
N ARG A 3 7.11 25.34 19.02
CA ARG A 3 5.78 25.66 19.61
C ARG A 3 4.72 24.99 18.74
N ASN A 4 4.63 23.66 18.83
CA ASN A 4 3.52 22.88 18.26
C ASN A 4 3.42 21.49 18.90
N ARG A 5 3.62 21.43 20.22
CA ARG A 5 3.32 20.24 21.04
C ARG A 5 2.12 20.56 21.92
N GLY A 6 0.93 20.48 21.34
CA GLY A 6 -0.31 20.68 22.09
C GLY A 6 -1.46 21.06 21.17
N ASN A 7 -2.10 20.05 20.56
CA ASN A 7 -3.55 20.04 20.26
C ASN A 7 -4.01 18.88 19.35
N ASN A 8 -3.14 17.92 19.01
CA ASN A 8 -3.59 16.71 18.29
C ASN A 8 -4.21 15.62 19.19
N ARG A 9 -4.78 16.00 20.34
CA ARG A 9 -5.31 15.05 21.36
C ARG A 9 -6.76 14.62 21.17
N MET A 10 -7.45 15.04 20.11
CA MET A 10 -8.80 14.54 19.81
C MET A 10 -8.88 13.99 18.39
N GLY A 11 -8.76 12.66 18.28
CA GLY A 11 -8.80 11.88 17.04
C GLY A 11 -10.18 11.85 16.37
N LYS A 12 -10.66 13.00 15.87
CA LYS A 12 -11.90 13.11 15.08
C LYS A 12 -11.65 13.52 13.62
N THR A 13 -10.45 13.25 13.10
CA THR A 13 -10.08 13.54 11.70
C THR A 13 -11.08 12.92 10.71
N ARG A 14 -11.59 11.71 10.99
CA ARG A 14 -12.59 11.03 10.16
C ARG A 14 -13.92 11.78 10.09
N ASP A 15 -14.42 12.28 11.21
CA ASP A 15 -15.68 13.04 11.27
C ASP A 15 -15.56 14.33 10.46
N VAL A 16 -14.39 14.97 10.51
CA VAL A 16 -14.06 16.14 9.69
C VAL A 16 -14.13 15.76 8.20
N PHE A 17 -13.48 14.67 7.77
CA PHE A 17 -13.55 14.23 6.37
C PHE A 17 -14.95 13.80 5.93
N LYS A 18 -15.74 13.18 6.82
CA LYS A 18 -17.14 12.82 6.55
C LYS A 18 -17.98 14.08 6.33
N LYS A 19 -17.97 15.02 7.27
CA LYS A 19 -18.69 16.30 7.15
C LYS A 19 -18.32 17.05 5.88
N ILE A 20 -17.05 17.12 5.51
CA ILE A 20 -16.61 17.79 4.28
C ILE A 20 -17.15 17.10 3.03
N ARG A 21 -17.19 15.76 3.03
CA ARG A 21 -17.78 15.00 1.93
C ARG A 21 -19.28 15.30 1.82
N ASP A 22 -19.98 15.31 2.96
CA ASP A 22 -21.40 15.62 3.02
C ASP A 22 -21.66 17.06 2.53
N THR A 23 -20.83 18.04 2.91
CA THR A 23 -20.94 19.44 2.47
C THR A 23 -20.59 19.65 1.00
N LYS A 24 -19.72 18.82 0.41
CA LYS A 24 -19.36 18.89 -1.02
C LYS A 24 -20.31 18.10 -1.92
N GLY A 25 -21.32 17.45 -1.35
CA GLY A 25 -22.14 16.45 -2.03
C GLY A 25 -21.43 15.10 -2.11
N THR A 26 -22.18 14.04 -1.90
CA THR A 26 -21.72 12.67 -2.15
C THR A 26 -21.32 12.52 -3.61
N PHE A 27 -20.03 12.24 -3.85
CA PHE A 27 -19.56 11.72 -5.13
C PHE A 27 -20.26 10.38 -5.36
N HIS A 28 -21.31 10.39 -6.17
CA HIS A 28 -21.85 9.19 -6.75
C HIS A 28 -20.97 8.92 -7.96
N ALA A 29 -20.10 7.91 -7.87
CA ALA A 29 -19.60 7.29 -9.09
C ALA A 29 -20.86 6.76 -9.78
N LYS A 30 -21.38 7.48 -10.78
CA LYS A 30 -22.24 6.83 -11.78
C LYS A 30 -21.34 5.73 -12.33
N MET A 31 -21.61 4.47 -11.97
CA MET A 31 -21.14 3.35 -12.79
C MET A 31 -21.90 3.50 -14.10
N GLY A 32 -21.40 4.40 -14.95
CA GLY A 32 -21.78 4.46 -16.33
C GLY A 32 -21.26 3.23 -17.05
N SER A 33 -21.61 3.14 -18.32
CA SER A 33 -21.25 2.04 -19.20
C SER A 33 -19.83 1.54 -19.01
N ILE A 34 -19.67 0.22 -19.07
CA ILE A 34 -18.36 -0.45 -19.01
C ILE A 34 -18.06 -1.06 -20.36
N LYS A 35 -16.79 -1.05 -20.76
CA LYS A 35 -16.38 -1.70 -21.99
C LYS A 35 -16.30 -3.21 -21.86
N ASP A 36 -16.84 -3.90 -22.86
CA ASP A 36 -16.63 -5.33 -23.06
C ASP A 36 -15.18 -5.64 -23.46
N ARG A 37 -14.91 -6.88 -23.90
CA ARG A 37 -13.56 -7.29 -24.34
C ARG A 37 -13.14 -6.64 -25.66
N ASN A 38 -14.10 -6.31 -26.51
CA ASN A 38 -13.90 -5.75 -27.85
C ASN A 38 -13.88 -4.21 -27.82
N GLY A 39 -14.10 -3.61 -26.66
CA GLY A 39 -14.12 -2.16 -26.46
C GLY A 39 -15.49 -1.51 -26.69
N MET A 40 -16.55 -2.30 -26.91
CA MET A 40 -17.93 -1.84 -27.01
C MET A 40 -18.51 -1.50 -25.64
N GLU A 41 -19.35 -0.47 -25.57
CA GLU A 41 -19.93 -0.02 -24.32
C GLU A 41 -21.16 -0.87 -23.95
N LEU A 42 -21.12 -1.46 -22.77
CA LEU A 42 -22.24 -2.16 -22.13
C LEU A 42 -23.01 -1.17 -21.26
N THR A 43 -24.31 -1.07 -21.49
CA THR A 43 -25.23 -0.20 -20.73
C THR A 43 -26.25 -0.98 -19.91
N GLU A 44 -26.56 -2.21 -20.30
CA GLU A 44 -27.52 -3.05 -19.61
C GLU A 44 -26.95 -3.60 -18.29
N GLU A 45 -27.81 -3.66 -17.27
CA GLU A 45 -27.40 -4.00 -15.90
C GLU A 45 -26.80 -5.42 -15.80
N GLU A 46 -27.43 -6.38 -16.49
CA GLU A 46 -27.01 -7.78 -16.54
C GLU A 46 -25.64 -7.93 -17.25
N ASP A 47 -25.46 -7.22 -18.37
CA ASP A 47 -24.19 -7.25 -19.12
C ASP A 47 -23.04 -6.65 -18.32
N ILE A 48 -23.30 -5.56 -17.59
CA ILE A 48 -22.31 -4.93 -16.71
C ILE A 48 -21.92 -5.89 -15.57
N GLN A 49 -22.89 -6.57 -14.96
CA GLN A 49 -22.63 -7.56 -13.91
C GLN A 49 -21.79 -8.73 -14.44
N LYS A 50 -22.21 -9.31 -15.56
CA LYS A 50 -21.50 -10.41 -16.21
C LYS A 50 -20.08 -10.01 -16.59
N ARG A 51 -19.89 -8.81 -17.14
CA ARG A 51 -18.57 -8.28 -17.50
C ARG A 51 -17.63 -8.17 -16.29
N TRP A 52 -18.16 -7.75 -15.14
CA TRP A 52 -17.41 -7.69 -13.88
C TRP A 52 -17.02 -9.06 -13.35
N GLN A 53 -17.95 -10.02 -13.40
CA GLN A 53 -17.68 -11.40 -13.04
C GLN A 53 -16.59 -11.99 -13.94
N GLU A 54 -16.78 -11.94 -15.26
CA GLU A 54 -15.81 -12.43 -16.25
C GLU A 54 -14.41 -11.82 -16.04
N TYR A 55 -14.32 -10.49 -15.89
CA TYR A 55 -13.04 -9.81 -15.66
C TYR A 55 -12.32 -10.35 -14.42
N THR A 56 -13.09 -10.57 -13.36
CA THR A 56 -12.53 -10.88 -12.05
C THR A 56 -12.20 -12.37 -11.95
N GLU A 57 -13.06 -13.24 -12.47
CA GLU A 57 -12.75 -14.66 -12.64
C GLU A 57 -11.47 -14.86 -13.43
N GLU A 58 -11.30 -14.20 -14.58
CA GLU A 58 -10.07 -14.31 -15.38
C GLU A 58 -8.83 -13.83 -14.61
N LEU A 59 -8.96 -12.77 -13.83
CA LEU A 59 -7.86 -12.23 -13.03
C LEU A 59 -7.38 -13.22 -11.96
N TYR A 60 -8.32 -13.97 -11.36
CA TYR A 60 -8.07 -14.87 -10.22
C TYR A 60 -8.13 -16.36 -10.59
N LYS A 61 -8.28 -16.71 -11.86
CA LYS A 61 -8.30 -18.08 -12.36
C LYS A 61 -6.92 -18.73 -12.17
N LYS A 62 -6.89 -19.92 -11.57
CA LYS A 62 -5.67 -20.73 -11.45
C LYS A 62 -5.20 -21.14 -12.86
N ASP A 63 -3.91 -20.99 -13.13
CA ASP A 63 -3.28 -21.65 -14.28
C ASP A 63 -3.11 -23.14 -13.92
N LEU A 64 -3.48 -24.07 -14.81
CA LEU A 64 -3.50 -25.50 -14.53
C LEU A 64 -2.08 -26.03 -14.25
N HIS A 65 -1.64 -26.01 -12.98
CA HIS A 65 -0.46 -26.74 -12.49
C HIS A 65 -0.67 -27.32 -11.09
N ASP A 66 0.00 -28.46 -10.91
CA ASP A 66 -0.15 -29.60 -9.99
C ASP A 66 -1.20 -29.55 -8.86
N PRO A 67 -1.95 -30.66 -8.63
CA PRO A 67 -2.62 -30.88 -7.37
C PRO A 67 -1.59 -30.90 -6.23
N ASP A 68 -1.83 -30.08 -5.22
CA ASP A 68 -0.98 -30.00 -4.02
C ASP A 68 -1.22 -31.27 -3.19
N ASN A 69 -0.33 -32.26 -3.31
CA ASN A 69 -0.42 -33.59 -2.68
C ASN A 69 0.02 -33.58 -1.20
N HIS A 70 -0.44 -32.62 -0.41
CA HIS A 70 -0.14 -32.57 1.03
C HIS A 70 -1.39 -32.87 1.87
N ASP A 71 -1.79 -34.14 1.89
CA ASP A 71 -2.95 -34.64 2.66
C ASP A 71 -2.63 -35.00 4.13
N GLY A 72 -1.46 -34.61 4.63
CA GLY A 72 -1.07 -34.87 6.02
C GLY A 72 -1.66 -33.86 7.00
N VAL A 73 -2.50 -34.32 7.93
CA VAL A 73 -2.87 -33.53 9.12
C VAL A 73 -1.63 -33.33 9.98
N ILE A 74 -1.27 -32.08 10.24
CA ILE A 74 -0.11 -31.77 11.11
C ILE A 74 -0.46 -32.14 12.54
N THR A 75 0.30 -33.05 13.15
CA THR A 75 0.07 -33.55 14.52
C THR A 75 0.78 -32.71 15.59
N HIS A 76 1.91 -32.10 15.24
CA HIS A 76 2.64 -31.18 16.13
C HIS A 76 2.09 -29.76 15.99
N LEU A 77 1.16 -29.40 16.88
CA LEU A 77 0.52 -28.09 16.87
C LEU A 77 1.33 -27.06 17.68
N GLU A 78 1.44 -25.85 17.12
CA GLU A 78 1.80 -24.65 17.88
C GLU A 78 0.86 -24.43 19.10
N PRO A 79 1.29 -23.67 20.14
CA PRO A 79 0.51 -23.47 21.36
C PRO A 79 -0.94 -23.04 21.11
N ASP A 80 -1.87 -23.49 21.95
CA ASP A 80 -3.31 -23.19 21.81
C ASP A 80 -3.58 -21.67 21.78
N ILE A 81 -4.70 -21.29 21.17
CA ILE A 81 -5.14 -19.89 21.13
C ILE A 81 -5.65 -19.51 22.51
N LEU A 82 -5.25 -18.35 23.01
CA LEU A 82 -5.72 -17.84 24.30
C LEU A 82 -6.92 -16.92 24.12
N GLU A 83 -7.85 -16.94 25.08
CA GLU A 83 -8.95 -15.95 25.13
C GLU A 83 -8.42 -14.51 25.15
N SER A 84 -7.27 -14.28 25.78
CA SER A 84 -6.60 -12.98 25.80
C SER A 84 -6.16 -12.50 24.42
N GLU A 85 -5.80 -13.40 23.50
CA GLU A 85 -5.48 -13.03 22.11
C GLU A 85 -6.75 -12.55 21.39
N VAL A 86 -7.87 -13.25 21.56
CA VAL A 86 -9.17 -12.87 20.99
C VAL A 86 -9.63 -11.53 21.55
N LYS A 87 -9.54 -11.34 22.87
CA LYS A 87 -9.85 -10.08 23.54
C LYS A 87 -9.00 -8.93 23.02
N TRP A 88 -7.68 -9.13 22.93
CA TRP A 88 -6.76 -8.15 22.34
C TRP A 88 -7.14 -7.78 20.91
N VAL A 89 -7.55 -8.76 20.09
CA VAL A 89 -7.99 -8.49 18.72
C VAL A 89 -9.26 -7.62 18.72
N LEU A 90 -10.27 -7.97 19.51
CA LEU A 90 -11.53 -7.21 19.57
C LEU A 90 -11.30 -5.77 20.04
N GLU A 91 -10.36 -5.54 20.97
CA GLU A 91 -10.02 -4.19 21.45
C GLU A 91 -9.21 -3.38 20.43
N SER A 92 -8.43 -4.04 19.57
CA SER A 92 -7.48 -3.38 18.65
C SER A 92 -7.95 -3.31 17.20
N ILE A 93 -9.01 -4.03 16.82
CA ILE A 93 -9.55 -4.00 15.45
C ILE A 93 -10.29 -2.68 15.19
N THR A 94 -10.05 -2.11 14.01
CA THR A 94 -10.62 -0.80 13.66
C THR A 94 -12.12 -0.91 13.42
N THR A 95 -12.89 0.00 14.01
CA THR A 95 -14.33 0.11 13.81
C THR A 95 -14.69 0.88 12.54
N ASN A 96 -15.98 0.87 12.23
CA ASN A 96 -16.65 1.52 11.12
C ASN A 96 -16.05 1.10 9.76
N LYS A 97 -15.84 -0.21 9.62
CA LYS A 97 -15.43 -0.92 8.40
C LYS A 97 -16.63 -1.65 7.80
N ALA A 98 -16.66 -1.79 6.48
CA ALA A 98 -17.70 -2.54 5.80
C ALA A 98 -17.60 -4.03 6.19
N GLY A 99 -18.75 -4.63 6.55
CA GLY A 99 -18.87 -6.06 6.83
C GLY A 99 -18.65 -6.92 5.58
N GLY A 100 -18.40 -8.20 5.79
CA GLY A 100 -18.26 -9.18 4.72
C GLY A 100 -19.61 -9.59 4.13
N GLY A 101 -19.65 -10.76 3.48
CA GLY A 101 -20.90 -11.33 2.95
C GLY A 101 -21.93 -11.70 4.02
N ASP A 102 -21.49 -11.85 5.28
CA ASP A 102 -22.37 -12.13 6.43
C ASP A 102 -23.10 -10.90 6.98
N GLY A 103 -22.68 -9.69 6.59
CA GLY A 103 -23.28 -8.44 7.08
C GLY A 103 -23.05 -8.16 8.56
N ILE A 104 -22.17 -8.89 9.25
CA ILE A 104 -21.95 -8.75 10.70
C ILE A 104 -20.84 -7.72 10.97
N PRO A 105 -21.16 -6.52 11.51
CA PRO A 105 -20.16 -5.54 11.92
C PRO A 105 -19.41 -6.00 13.19
N ILE A 106 -18.15 -5.58 13.33
CA ILE A 106 -17.27 -6.03 14.42
C ILE A 106 -17.68 -5.40 15.76
N GLU A 107 -18.37 -4.27 15.68
CA GLU A 107 -18.93 -3.52 16.79
C GLU A 107 -19.92 -4.36 17.61
N LEU A 108 -20.66 -5.29 16.98
CA LEU A 108 -21.53 -6.20 17.72
C LEU A 108 -20.72 -7.09 18.67
N SER A 109 -19.61 -7.66 18.19
CA SER A 109 -18.71 -8.44 19.03
C SER A 109 -18.08 -7.60 20.15
N GLN A 110 -17.76 -6.33 19.88
CA GLN A 110 -17.23 -5.42 20.89
C GLN A 110 -18.26 -5.06 21.97
N ILE A 111 -19.55 -4.98 21.61
CA ILE A 111 -20.65 -4.74 22.56
C ILE A 111 -20.88 -5.96 23.46
N LEU A 112 -20.83 -7.17 22.87
CA LEU A 112 -21.04 -8.44 23.57
C LEU A 112 -19.87 -8.82 24.52
N LYS A 113 -18.70 -8.20 24.37
CA LYS A 113 -17.53 -8.36 25.25
C LYS A 113 -17.19 -9.83 25.51
N ASP A 114 -17.21 -10.29 26.77
CA ASP A 114 -16.71 -11.59 27.19
C ASP A 114 -17.49 -12.76 26.55
N ASP A 115 -18.79 -12.59 26.27
CA ASP A 115 -19.57 -13.62 25.58
C ASP A 115 -19.09 -13.81 24.14
N ALA A 116 -18.80 -12.71 23.43
CA ALA A 116 -18.20 -12.79 22.10
C ALA A 116 -16.78 -13.37 22.14
N VAL A 117 -15.99 -13.05 23.17
CA VAL A 117 -14.65 -13.63 23.35
C VAL A 117 -14.72 -15.15 23.47
N LYS A 118 -15.59 -15.68 24.34
CA LYS A 118 -15.75 -17.14 24.52
C LYS A 118 -16.16 -17.85 23.24
N VAL A 119 -17.17 -17.32 22.54
CA VAL A 119 -17.66 -17.92 21.29
C VAL A 119 -16.58 -17.87 20.20
N LEU A 120 -15.96 -16.72 19.98
CA LEU A 120 -14.92 -16.56 18.97
C LEU A 120 -13.68 -17.39 19.29
N HIS A 121 -13.30 -17.47 20.56
CA HIS A 121 -12.21 -18.32 21.03
C HIS A 121 -12.49 -19.79 20.72
N SER A 122 -13.67 -20.29 21.07
CA SER A 122 -14.07 -21.67 20.77
C SER A 122 -13.97 -21.98 19.26
N ILE A 123 -14.50 -21.09 18.41
CA ILE A 123 -14.43 -21.26 16.94
C ILE A 123 -12.97 -21.20 16.45
N CYS A 124 -12.19 -20.21 16.89
CA CYS A 124 -10.78 -20.08 16.49
C CYS A 124 -9.97 -21.31 16.94
N GLN A 125 -10.21 -21.80 18.15
CA GLN A 125 -9.53 -22.95 18.72
C GLN A 125 -9.92 -24.26 18.01
N GLN A 126 -11.16 -24.38 17.54
CA GLN A 126 -11.58 -25.50 16.71
C GLN A 126 -10.84 -25.47 15.37
N ILE A 127 -10.81 -24.30 14.69
CA ILE A 127 -10.04 -24.12 13.45
C ILE A 127 -8.56 -24.44 13.68
N TRP A 128 -7.99 -23.98 14.80
CA TRP A 128 -6.61 -24.26 15.19
C TRP A 128 -6.33 -25.75 15.28
N LYS A 129 -7.18 -26.52 15.97
CA LYS A 129 -6.96 -27.96 16.17
C LYS A 129 -7.24 -28.80 14.93
N THR A 130 -8.31 -28.50 14.20
CA THR A 130 -8.72 -29.29 13.02
C THR A 130 -8.01 -28.84 11.74
N GLN A 131 -7.43 -27.65 11.74
CA GLN A 131 -6.88 -26.96 10.57
C GLN A 131 -7.94 -26.69 9.48
N GLN A 132 -9.24 -26.81 9.80
CA GLN A 132 -10.34 -26.64 8.86
C GLN A 132 -11.07 -25.31 9.08
N TRP A 133 -11.21 -24.53 8.00
CA TRP A 133 -11.91 -23.25 8.03
C TRP A 133 -13.38 -23.40 7.66
N PRO A 134 -14.31 -22.70 8.34
CA PRO A 134 -15.69 -22.61 7.90
C PRO A 134 -15.78 -22.03 6.48
N GLN A 135 -16.58 -22.63 5.59
CA GLN A 135 -16.70 -22.15 4.21
C GLN A 135 -17.10 -20.66 4.12
N ASN A 136 -17.99 -20.21 5.02
CA ASN A 136 -18.39 -18.80 5.10
C ASN A 136 -17.23 -17.84 5.43
N TRP A 137 -16.17 -18.33 6.08
CA TRP A 137 -14.97 -17.53 6.40
C TRP A 137 -13.96 -17.48 5.25
N LYS A 138 -14.10 -18.38 4.26
CA LYS A 138 -13.33 -18.43 3.01
C LYS A 138 -14.00 -17.66 1.86
N ARG A 139 -15.23 -17.17 2.07
CA ARG A 139 -15.98 -16.35 1.12
C ARG A 139 -15.61 -14.87 1.21
N SER A 140 -15.57 -14.20 0.06
CA SER A 140 -15.31 -12.77 -0.03
C SER A 140 -16.26 -12.04 -0.98
N VAL A 141 -16.61 -10.80 -0.64
CA VAL A 141 -17.36 -9.91 -1.53
C VAL A 141 -16.41 -8.87 -2.11
N PHE A 142 -16.24 -8.89 -3.42
CA PHE A 142 -15.36 -8.01 -4.15
C PHE A 142 -16.05 -6.69 -4.50
N ILE A 143 -15.39 -5.57 -4.17
CA ILE A 143 -15.82 -4.22 -4.51
C ILE A 143 -14.78 -3.58 -5.43
N SER A 144 -15.23 -3.08 -6.57
CA SER A 144 -14.39 -2.36 -7.54
C SER A 144 -14.34 -0.86 -7.21
N ILE A 145 -13.15 -0.34 -6.89
CA ILE A 145 -12.92 1.08 -6.64
C ILE A 145 -12.18 1.71 -7.83
N PRO A 146 -12.68 2.80 -8.43
CA PRO A 146 -12.00 3.48 -9.54
C PRO A 146 -10.57 3.93 -9.18
N LYS A 147 -9.62 3.64 -10.06
CA LYS A 147 -8.29 4.24 -10.10
C LYS A 147 -8.31 5.46 -11.02
N LYS A 148 -7.14 6.10 -11.20
CA LYS A 148 -6.95 7.08 -12.28
C LYS A 148 -7.01 6.35 -13.62
N GLY A 149 -7.60 6.98 -14.64
CA GLY A 149 -7.73 6.42 -15.98
C GLY A 149 -9.17 6.50 -16.49
N ASN A 150 -9.45 5.79 -17.57
CA ASN A 150 -10.79 5.68 -18.13
C ASN A 150 -11.66 4.79 -17.25
N ALA A 151 -12.66 5.37 -16.58
CA ALA A 151 -13.57 4.65 -15.67
C ALA A 151 -14.51 3.66 -16.39
N LYS A 152 -14.48 3.58 -17.73
CA LYS A 152 -15.21 2.56 -18.49
C LYS A 152 -14.45 1.24 -18.61
N GLU A 153 -13.16 1.20 -18.29
CA GLU A 153 -12.34 -0.02 -18.40
C GLU A 153 -12.18 -0.70 -17.03
N CYS A 154 -12.50 -2.01 -16.94
CA CYS A 154 -12.37 -2.78 -15.70
C CYS A 154 -10.95 -2.76 -15.11
N SER A 155 -9.92 -2.72 -15.96
CA SER A 155 -8.50 -2.65 -15.57
C SER A 155 -8.15 -1.39 -14.75
N ASN A 156 -8.91 -0.31 -14.95
CA ASN A 156 -8.76 0.94 -14.22
C ASN A 156 -9.50 0.92 -12.88
N TYR A 157 -9.91 -0.25 -12.38
CA TYR A 157 -10.44 -0.41 -11.04
C TYR A 157 -9.50 -1.23 -10.15
N ARG A 158 -9.62 -1.01 -8.85
CA ARG A 158 -8.97 -1.82 -7.81
C ARG A 158 -10.04 -2.66 -7.13
N THR A 159 -9.94 -3.97 -7.24
CA THR A 159 -10.77 -4.91 -6.50
C THR A 159 -10.34 -4.94 -5.04
N ILE A 160 -11.29 -4.81 -4.12
CA ILE A 160 -11.09 -4.96 -2.68
C ILE A 160 -11.96 -6.10 -2.17
N ALA A 161 -11.36 -7.01 -1.42
CA ALA A 161 -12.05 -8.13 -0.80
C ALA A 161 -12.63 -7.74 0.56
N LEU A 162 -13.94 -7.83 0.70
CA LEU A 162 -14.64 -7.78 1.98
C LEU A 162 -14.84 -9.20 2.50
N ILE A 163 -14.07 -9.54 3.53
CA ILE A 163 -14.16 -10.81 4.25
C ILE A 163 -14.90 -10.61 5.59
N SER A 164 -15.45 -11.70 6.12
CA SER A 164 -16.12 -11.73 7.42
C SER A 164 -15.26 -11.10 8.53
N HIS A 165 -15.90 -10.33 9.41
CA HIS A 165 -15.21 -9.73 10.55
C HIS A 165 -14.79 -10.77 11.59
N THR A 166 -15.53 -11.86 11.73
CA THR A 166 -15.14 -12.96 12.63
C THR A 166 -13.94 -13.72 12.06
N SER A 167 -13.88 -13.94 10.75
CA SER A 167 -12.66 -14.43 10.07
C SER A 167 -11.45 -13.53 10.31
N LYS A 168 -11.61 -12.20 10.22
CA LYS A 168 -10.54 -11.23 10.54
C LYS A 168 -9.99 -11.36 11.95
N VAL A 169 -10.76 -11.88 12.91
CA VAL A 169 -10.25 -12.14 14.27
C VAL A 169 -9.15 -13.19 14.23
N MET A 170 -9.44 -14.37 13.67
CA MET A 170 -8.47 -15.44 13.49
C MET A 170 -7.26 -14.99 12.65
N LEU A 171 -7.49 -14.26 11.56
CA LEU A 171 -6.41 -13.77 10.69
C LEU A 171 -5.47 -12.80 11.43
N LYS A 172 -5.98 -12.00 12.35
CA LYS A 172 -5.17 -11.07 13.15
C LYS A 172 -4.37 -11.81 14.23
N ILE A 173 -4.90 -12.88 14.80
CA ILE A 173 -4.14 -13.77 15.70
C ILE A 173 -2.99 -14.43 14.93
N LEU A 174 -3.27 -15.01 13.76
CA LEU A 174 -2.25 -15.57 12.88
C LEU A 174 -1.19 -14.54 12.49
N GLN A 175 -1.61 -13.30 12.16
CA GLN A 175 -0.68 -12.21 11.85
C GLN A 175 0.25 -11.92 13.03
N ALA A 176 -0.28 -11.83 14.24
CA ALA A 176 0.51 -11.57 15.43
C ALA A 176 1.54 -12.67 15.67
N ARG A 177 1.16 -13.93 15.46
CA ARG A 177 2.06 -15.10 15.59
C ARG A 177 3.11 -15.16 14.49
N LEU A 178 2.79 -14.72 13.27
CA LEU A 178 3.74 -14.60 12.15
C LEU A 178 4.72 -13.42 12.31
N GLN A 179 4.38 -12.42 13.12
CA GLN A 179 5.17 -11.19 13.25
C GLN A 179 6.59 -11.44 13.76
N GLN A 180 6.80 -12.45 14.61
CA GLN A 180 8.15 -12.82 15.09
C GLN A 180 9.05 -13.28 13.94
N TYR A 181 8.50 -14.06 13.01
CA TYR A 181 9.21 -14.53 11.82
C TYR A 181 9.48 -13.36 10.87
N MET A 182 8.51 -12.46 10.66
CA MET A 182 8.77 -11.24 9.89
C MET A 182 9.91 -10.38 10.48
N ASN A 183 9.98 -10.28 11.80
CA ASN A 183 11.02 -9.48 12.45
C ASN A 183 12.39 -10.13 12.34
N ARG A 184 12.44 -11.48 12.38
CA ARG A 184 13.67 -12.27 12.25
C ARG A 184 14.17 -12.30 10.80
N GLU A 185 13.27 -12.55 9.84
CA GLU A 185 13.63 -12.86 8.46
C GLU A 185 13.75 -11.61 7.56
N LEU A 186 13.02 -10.52 7.82
CA LEU A 186 13.02 -9.37 6.90
C LEU A 186 14.19 -8.42 7.19
N PRO A 187 15.05 -8.13 6.19
CA PRO A 187 16.22 -7.27 6.36
C PRO A 187 15.80 -5.81 6.45
N ASP A 188 16.71 -4.95 6.90
CA ASP A 188 16.38 -3.55 7.19
C ASP A 188 15.92 -2.74 5.97
N VAL A 189 16.37 -3.14 4.79
CA VAL A 189 16.06 -2.52 3.50
C VAL A 189 14.61 -2.70 3.07
N GLN A 190 13.87 -3.68 3.63
CA GLN A 190 12.42 -3.81 3.44
C GLN A 190 11.69 -3.04 4.55
N ALA A 191 11.02 -1.94 4.17
CA ALA A 191 10.28 -1.07 5.10
C ALA A 191 8.76 -1.24 5.02
N GLY A 192 8.24 -1.85 3.94
CA GLY A 192 6.81 -1.99 3.72
C GLY A 192 6.12 -2.83 4.79
N PHE A 193 5.03 -2.31 5.35
CA PHE A 193 4.20 -3.01 6.34
C PHE A 193 4.94 -3.48 7.60
N ARG A 194 6.05 -2.81 7.96
CA ARG A 194 6.79 -3.11 9.18
C ARG A 194 6.58 -2.04 10.24
N LYS A 195 6.47 -2.48 11.50
CA LYS A 195 6.30 -1.58 12.64
C LYS A 195 7.51 -0.64 12.74
N GLY A 196 7.24 0.67 12.87
CA GLY A 196 8.28 1.68 13.03
C GLY A 196 9.04 2.04 11.76
N ARG A 197 8.61 1.55 10.59
CA ARG A 197 9.20 1.87 9.28
C ARG A 197 8.12 2.43 8.35
N GLY A 198 8.45 3.49 7.63
CA GLY A 198 7.52 4.19 6.76
C GLY A 198 8.16 4.62 5.45
N THR A 199 7.31 5.11 4.54
CA THR A 199 7.76 5.63 3.25
C THR A 199 8.77 6.77 3.39
N ARG A 200 8.60 7.60 4.42
CA ARG A 200 9.46 8.76 4.69
C ARG A 200 10.89 8.36 5.06
N ASP A 201 11.06 7.22 5.72
CA ASP A 201 12.39 6.68 6.04
C ASP A 201 13.13 6.28 4.77
N GLN A 202 12.44 5.60 3.83
CA GLN A 202 13.04 5.26 2.53
C GLN A 202 13.32 6.50 1.66
N ILE A 203 12.45 7.51 1.71
CA ILE A 203 12.70 8.79 1.03
C ILE A 203 13.94 9.50 1.62
N ALA A 204 14.14 9.42 2.93
CA ALA A 204 15.36 9.95 3.55
C ALA A 204 16.60 9.14 3.12
N ASN A 205 16.51 7.79 3.17
CA ASN A 205 17.60 6.90 2.77
C ASN A 205 18.07 7.18 1.34
N ILE A 206 17.16 7.25 0.36
CA ILE A 206 17.55 7.49 -1.04
C ILE A 206 18.25 8.85 -1.19
N ARG A 207 17.78 9.90 -0.49
CA ARG A 207 18.42 11.23 -0.51
C ARG A 207 19.80 11.21 0.12
N TRP A 208 19.95 10.58 1.29
CA TRP A 208 21.26 10.47 1.95
C TRP A 208 22.25 9.65 1.13
N ILE A 209 21.81 8.57 0.48
CA ILE A 209 22.63 7.79 -0.43
C ILE A 209 23.13 8.67 -1.59
N MET A 210 22.25 9.47 -2.20
CA MET A 210 22.63 10.41 -3.27
C MET A 210 23.58 11.50 -2.78
N GLU A 211 23.32 12.08 -1.60
CA GLU A 211 24.21 13.09 -0.98
C GLU A 211 25.60 12.51 -0.73
N LYS A 212 25.68 11.28 -0.22
CA LYS A 212 26.95 10.58 0.00
C LYS A 212 27.66 10.23 -1.30
N ALA A 213 26.96 9.71 -2.31
CA ALA A 213 27.57 9.47 -3.61
C ALA A 213 28.18 10.76 -4.18
N ARG A 214 27.49 11.89 -4.03
CA ARG A 214 27.96 13.20 -4.49
C ARG A 214 29.17 13.71 -3.70
N GLU A 215 29.20 13.53 -2.39
CA GLU A 215 30.33 13.87 -1.51
C GLU A 215 31.63 13.21 -1.99
N PHE A 216 31.53 11.96 -2.45
CA PHE A 216 32.67 11.17 -2.97
C PHE A 216 32.80 11.23 -4.50
N GLN A 217 32.08 12.11 -5.19
CA GLN A 217 32.07 12.25 -6.66
C GLN A 217 31.83 10.93 -7.41
N LYS A 218 31.01 10.05 -6.84
CA LYS A 218 30.63 8.78 -7.47
C LYS A 218 29.35 8.94 -8.29
N ASN A 219 29.29 8.21 -9.40
CA ASN A 219 28.05 8.02 -10.11
C ASN A 219 27.14 7.08 -9.31
N ILE A 220 25.83 7.30 -9.46
CA ILE A 220 24.80 6.43 -8.90
C ILE A 220 23.75 6.17 -9.96
N TYR A 221 23.36 4.91 -10.06
CA TYR A 221 22.34 4.43 -10.96
C TYR A 221 21.22 3.81 -10.13
N PHE A 222 19.97 4.17 -10.40
CA PHE A 222 18.78 3.63 -9.78
C PHE A 222 17.89 2.97 -10.84
N CYS A 223 17.34 1.81 -10.52
CA CYS A 223 16.24 1.19 -11.27
C CYS A 223 15.02 1.06 -10.34
N PHE A 224 13.95 1.77 -10.69
CA PHE A 224 12.67 1.73 -9.99
C PHE A 224 11.79 0.67 -10.64
N ILE A 225 11.69 -0.49 -10.00
CA ILE A 225 10.95 -1.65 -10.51
C ILE A 225 9.45 -1.48 -10.26
N ASP A 226 8.64 -1.70 -11.29
CA ASP A 226 7.19 -1.86 -11.19
C ASP A 226 6.81 -3.31 -11.55
N TYR A 227 6.08 -4.00 -10.67
CA TYR A 227 5.59 -5.35 -10.95
C TYR A 227 4.21 -5.30 -11.61
N ALA A 228 4.02 -6.08 -12.66
CA ALA A 228 2.73 -6.22 -13.31
C ALA A 228 1.75 -6.95 -12.38
N LYS A 229 0.80 -6.20 -11.79
CA LYS A 229 -0.31 -6.74 -10.99
C LYS A 229 0.14 -7.67 -9.85
N ALA A 230 1.20 -7.31 -9.12
CA ALA A 230 1.89 -8.18 -8.16
C ALA A 230 1.01 -8.94 -7.15
N SER A 231 -0.06 -8.31 -6.65
CA SER A 231 -0.98 -8.92 -5.69
C SER A 231 -1.95 -9.94 -6.29
N ASP A 232 -2.19 -9.85 -7.60
CA ASP A 232 -3.18 -10.68 -8.30
C ASP A 232 -2.54 -11.97 -8.87
N TYR A 233 -1.20 -12.04 -8.91
CA TYR A 233 -0.44 -13.11 -9.58
C TYR A 233 0.29 -14.07 -8.64
N VAL A 234 0.14 -13.91 -7.31
CA VAL A 234 0.75 -14.85 -6.36
C VAL A 234 0.08 -16.22 -6.53
N ASP A 235 0.79 -17.18 -7.10
CA ASP A 235 0.36 -18.58 -7.14
C ASP A 235 0.08 -19.06 -5.72
N HIS A 236 -0.93 -19.88 -5.50
CA HIS A 236 -1.25 -20.43 -4.18
C HIS A 236 -0.37 -21.61 -3.79
N ASN A 237 0.31 -22.28 -4.72
CA ASN A 237 1.17 -23.44 -4.40
C ASN A 237 2.59 -23.02 -3.96
N THR A 238 3.18 -22.02 -4.62
CA THR A 238 4.54 -21.50 -4.34
C THR A 238 4.74 -20.91 -2.93
N PRO A 239 3.77 -20.21 -2.31
CA PRO A 239 3.95 -19.57 -1.01
C PRO A 239 4.27 -20.55 0.12
N TRP A 240 3.69 -21.75 0.13
CA TRP A 240 3.81 -22.66 1.28
C TRP A 240 5.24 -23.15 1.48
N LYS A 241 5.92 -23.50 0.38
CA LYS A 241 7.33 -23.87 0.41
C LYS A 241 8.21 -22.72 0.89
N ILE A 242 7.93 -21.49 0.42
CA ILE A 242 8.65 -20.29 0.87
C ILE A 242 8.46 -20.06 2.37
N LEU A 243 7.24 -20.24 2.90
CA LEU A 243 7.01 -20.08 4.34
C LEU A 243 7.80 -21.11 5.16
N GLN A 244 7.86 -22.36 4.70
CA GLN A 244 8.66 -23.41 5.32
C GLN A 244 10.17 -23.11 5.28
N GLU A 245 10.69 -22.65 4.13
CA GLU A 245 12.08 -22.22 3.98
C GLU A 245 12.43 -21.03 4.90
N MET A 246 11.45 -20.18 5.22
CA MET A 246 11.59 -19.09 6.20
C MET A 246 11.45 -19.54 7.66
N GLY A 247 11.33 -20.85 7.89
CA GLY A 247 11.23 -21.45 9.21
C GLY A 247 9.89 -21.18 9.89
N ILE A 248 8.81 -20.96 9.13
CA ILE A 248 7.45 -20.88 9.68
C ILE A 248 6.96 -22.32 9.94
N PRO A 249 6.43 -22.61 11.15
CA PRO A 249 5.94 -23.93 11.50
C PRO A 249 4.89 -24.47 10.55
N ASP A 250 4.95 -25.77 10.26
CA ASP A 250 4.02 -26.47 9.37
C ASP A 250 2.56 -26.27 9.79
N HIS A 251 2.29 -26.18 11.10
CA HIS A 251 0.95 -25.93 11.60
C HIS A 251 0.39 -24.59 11.09
N LEU A 252 1.17 -23.50 11.16
CA LEU A 252 0.74 -22.19 10.67
C LEU A 252 0.62 -22.19 9.14
N THR A 253 1.57 -22.81 8.46
CA THR A 253 1.55 -22.95 6.99
C THR A 253 0.31 -23.71 6.53
N CYS A 254 -0.06 -24.80 7.22
CA CYS A 254 -1.27 -25.58 6.91
C CYS A 254 -2.55 -24.76 7.13
N LEU A 255 -2.64 -24.01 8.25
CA LEU A 255 -3.78 -23.11 8.50
C LEU A 255 -3.95 -22.08 7.38
N LEU A 256 -2.85 -21.49 6.90
CA LEU A 256 -2.88 -20.55 5.78
C LEU A 256 -3.28 -21.24 4.48
N ARG A 257 -2.68 -22.39 4.16
CA ARG A 257 -3.03 -23.17 2.97
C ARG A 257 -4.53 -23.50 2.94
N ASN A 258 -5.07 -24.00 4.03
CA ASN A 258 -6.49 -24.41 4.11
C ASN A 258 -7.45 -23.21 4.07
N LEU A 259 -6.99 -22.00 4.43
CA LEU A 259 -7.75 -20.76 4.24
C LEU A 259 -7.86 -20.38 2.76
N TYR A 260 -6.78 -20.54 2.00
CA TYR A 260 -6.73 -20.22 0.58
C TYR A 260 -7.35 -21.32 -0.30
N ALA A 261 -7.42 -22.56 0.20
CA ALA A 261 -8.07 -23.67 -0.46
C ALA A 261 -9.61 -23.52 -0.52
N GLY A 262 -10.16 -23.55 -1.74
CA GLY A 262 -11.61 -23.49 -1.99
C GLY A 262 -12.23 -22.13 -1.62
N GLN A 263 -11.50 -21.05 -1.86
CA GLN A 263 -12.02 -19.70 -1.70
C GLN A 263 -13.02 -19.37 -2.79
N GLU A 264 -14.09 -18.70 -2.39
CA GLU A 264 -15.13 -18.22 -3.29
C GLU A 264 -15.24 -16.70 -3.20
N ALA A 265 -15.48 -16.07 -4.34
CA ALA A 265 -15.81 -14.66 -4.43
C ALA A 265 -17.09 -14.42 -5.20
N THR A 266 -17.66 -13.25 -4.94
CA THR A 266 -18.69 -12.63 -5.75
C THR A 266 -18.36 -11.15 -5.91
N VAL A 267 -18.77 -10.51 -7.02
CA VAL A 267 -18.56 -9.09 -7.26
C VAL A 267 -19.83 -8.31 -6.95
N ARG A 268 -19.71 -7.32 -6.06
CA ARG A 268 -20.78 -6.35 -5.79
C ARG A 268 -20.66 -5.17 -6.74
N THR A 269 -21.70 -4.96 -7.54
CA THR A 269 -21.84 -3.86 -8.50
C THR A 269 -22.91 -2.86 -8.02
N GLY A 270 -23.13 -1.78 -8.80
CA GLY A 270 -24.23 -0.86 -8.55
C GLY A 270 -25.63 -1.46 -8.76
N HIS A 271 -25.71 -2.58 -9.49
CA HIS A 271 -26.98 -3.20 -9.90
C HIS A 271 -27.30 -4.50 -9.13
N GLY A 272 -26.43 -4.91 -8.21
CA GLY A 272 -26.58 -6.19 -7.52
C GLY A 272 -25.25 -6.89 -7.25
N THR A 273 -25.32 -8.17 -6.94
CA THR A 273 -24.16 -9.02 -6.65
C THR A 273 -24.18 -10.19 -7.62
N THR A 274 -23.03 -10.53 -8.19
CA THR A 274 -22.91 -11.64 -9.16
C THR A 274 -23.04 -12.99 -8.49
N ASP A 275 -23.05 -14.06 -9.27
CA ASP A 275 -22.92 -15.41 -8.72
C ASP A 275 -21.56 -15.61 -8.02
N TRP A 276 -21.51 -16.64 -7.18
CA TRP A 276 -20.27 -17.08 -6.53
C TRP A 276 -19.42 -17.86 -7.51
N PHE A 277 -18.13 -17.56 -7.54
CA PHE A 277 -17.13 -18.24 -8.36
C PHE A 277 -15.88 -18.56 -7.54
N GLN A 278 -15.12 -19.56 -7.97
CA GLN A 278 -13.90 -20.00 -7.29
C GLN A 278 -12.73 -19.06 -7.57
N ILE A 279 -11.91 -18.81 -6.54
CA ILE A 279 -10.64 -18.08 -6.63
C ILE A 279 -9.51 -19.10 -6.58
N GLY A 280 -8.58 -19.00 -7.54
CA GLY A 280 -7.50 -19.96 -7.69
C GLY A 280 -6.08 -19.40 -7.58
N LYS A 281 -5.91 -18.08 -7.55
CA LYS A 281 -4.62 -17.40 -7.32
C LYS A 281 -4.79 -16.04 -6.66
N GLY A 282 -3.69 -15.39 -6.30
CA GLY A 282 -3.64 -14.03 -5.77
C GLY A 282 -3.93 -13.95 -4.27
N VAL A 283 -3.47 -12.87 -3.63
CA VAL A 283 -3.77 -12.59 -2.23
C VAL A 283 -4.92 -11.58 -2.13
N HIS A 284 -5.89 -11.85 -1.26
CA HIS A 284 -7.03 -10.96 -1.05
C HIS A 284 -6.59 -9.51 -0.75
N ARG A 285 -6.88 -8.59 -1.67
CA ARG A 285 -6.61 -7.17 -1.49
C ARG A 285 -7.49 -6.62 -0.36
N GLY A 286 -6.87 -6.26 0.76
CA GLY A 286 -7.58 -5.80 1.96
C GLY A 286 -7.70 -6.85 3.08
N CYS A 287 -7.22 -8.08 2.85
CA CYS A 287 -7.00 -9.05 3.93
C CYS A 287 -5.82 -8.61 4.81
N ILE A 288 -5.92 -8.92 6.09
CA ILE A 288 -4.95 -8.54 7.13
C ILE A 288 -3.59 -9.23 6.92
N LEU A 289 -3.59 -10.47 6.41
CA LEU A 289 -2.38 -11.27 6.21
C LEU A 289 -1.66 -11.02 4.89
N SER A 290 -2.36 -10.55 3.85
CA SER A 290 -1.77 -10.37 2.52
C SER A 290 -0.45 -9.57 2.51
N PRO A 291 -0.31 -8.47 3.28
CA PRO A 291 0.96 -7.74 3.35
C PRO A 291 2.11 -8.55 3.96
N CYS A 292 1.81 -9.37 4.98
CA CYS A 292 2.79 -10.25 5.63
C CYS A 292 3.29 -11.32 4.66
N LEU A 293 2.35 -12.01 3.99
CA LEU A 293 2.67 -13.05 3.02
C LEU A 293 3.45 -12.52 1.81
N PHE A 294 3.05 -11.35 1.31
CA PHE A 294 3.77 -10.70 0.22
C PHE A 294 5.21 -10.34 0.61
N ASN A 295 5.45 -9.87 1.84
CA ASN A 295 6.80 -9.56 2.28
C ASN A 295 7.70 -10.79 2.35
N PHE A 296 7.20 -11.94 2.81
CA PHE A 296 7.95 -13.20 2.79
C PHE A 296 8.29 -13.61 1.35
N TYR A 297 7.31 -13.54 0.46
CA TYR A 297 7.53 -13.82 -0.95
C TYR A 297 8.58 -12.90 -1.59
N ALA A 298 8.44 -11.59 -1.39
CA ALA A 298 9.37 -10.60 -1.90
C ALA A 298 10.77 -10.78 -1.30
N GLU A 299 10.89 -11.30 -0.08
CA GLU A 299 12.17 -11.59 0.53
C GLU A 299 12.83 -12.86 -0.04
N SER A 300 12.05 -13.91 -0.32
CA SER A 300 12.56 -15.12 -0.99
C SER A 300 13.20 -14.79 -2.34
N ILE A 301 12.57 -13.92 -3.14
CA ILE A 301 13.13 -13.44 -4.42
C ILE A 301 14.50 -12.79 -4.20
N MET A 302 14.61 -11.89 -3.21
CA MET A 302 15.83 -11.11 -3.01
C MET A 302 16.98 -11.99 -2.49
N ARG A 303 16.70 -12.97 -1.63
CA ARG A 303 17.67 -13.97 -1.15
C ARG A 303 18.13 -14.87 -2.30
N ASN A 304 17.20 -15.40 -3.08
CA ASN A 304 17.53 -16.28 -4.21
C ASN A 304 18.29 -15.52 -5.32
N ALA A 305 18.06 -14.22 -5.46
CA ALA A 305 18.80 -13.36 -6.37
C ALA A 305 20.24 -13.09 -5.88
N GLY A 306 20.60 -13.50 -4.66
CA GLY A 306 21.93 -13.31 -4.07
C GLY A 306 22.28 -11.83 -3.89
N LEU A 307 21.29 -11.01 -3.53
CA LEU A 307 21.50 -9.57 -3.35
C LEU A 307 22.31 -9.26 -2.10
N GLU A 308 22.25 -10.07 -1.04
CA GLU A 308 23.00 -9.81 0.19
C GLU A 308 24.51 -10.04 0.00
N GLU A 309 24.87 -11.07 -0.78
CA GLU A 309 26.25 -11.43 -1.10
C GLU A 309 26.82 -10.64 -2.29
N ALA A 310 25.97 -9.87 -2.98
CA ALA A 310 26.38 -9.11 -4.15
C ALA A 310 27.42 -8.03 -3.80
N GLN A 311 28.52 -8.02 -4.56
CA GLN A 311 29.53 -6.96 -4.47
C GLN A 311 29.06 -5.63 -5.09
N ALA A 312 28.04 -5.71 -5.95
CA ALA A 312 27.39 -4.56 -6.57
C ALA A 312 26.49 -3.80 -5.58
N GLY A 313 26.46 -2.48 -5.72
CA GLY A 313 25.71 -1.58 -4.84
C GLY A 313 26.51 -0.34 -4.46
N ILE A 314 25.92 0.53 -3.65
CA ILE A 314 26.58 1.71 -3.11
C ILE A 314 27.26 1.38 -1.79
N LYS A 315 28.57 1.61 -1.70
CA LYS A 315 29.35 1.36 -0.48
C LYS A 315 29.15 2.49 0.53
N ILE A 316 28.47 2.19 1.64
CA ILE A 316 28.28 3.12 2.76
C ILE A 316 28.71 2.45 4.06
N ALA A 317 29.68 3.05 4.76
CA ALA A 317 30.18 2.57 6.05
C ALA A 317 30.57 1.07 6.04
N GLY A 318 31.21 0.61 4.96
CA GLY A 318 31.66 -0.77 4.80
C GLY A 318 30.56 -1.77 4.42
N ARG A 319 29.33 -1.32 4.15
CA ARG A 319 28.22 -2.15 3.67
C ARG A 319 27.86 -1.77 2.24
N ASN A 320 27.49 -2.76 1.43
CA ASN A 320 26.89 -2.54 0.12
C ASN A 320 25.38 -2.36 0.27
N ILE A 321 24.86 -1.26 -0.23
CA ILE A 321 23.42 -1.01 -0.33
C ILE A 321 23.05 -1.07 -1.79
N ASN A 322 22.33 -2.12 -2.19
CA ASN A 322 21.93 -2.34 -3.58
C ASN A 322 20.42 -2.32 -3.79
N ASN A 323 19.62 -2.28 -2.72
CA ASN A 323 18.17 -2.14 -2.84
C ASN A 323 17.56 -1.39 -1.66
N LEU A 324 16.46 -0.69 -1.94
CA LEU A 324 15.49 -0.21 -0.96
C LEU A 324 14.10 -0.69 -1.38
N ARG A 325 13.33 -1.18 -0.42
CA ARG A 325 12.01 -1.77 -0.67
C ARG A 325 10.95 -1.17 0.24
N TYR A 326 9.77 -0.96 -0.33
CA TYR A 326 8.55 -0.65 0.41
C TYR A 326 7.39 -1.42 -0.21
N ALA A 327 7.08 -2.58 0.38
CA ALA A 327 6.11 -3.51 -0.19
C ALA A 327 6.58 -3.97 -1.59
N ASP A 328 5.76 -3.78 -2.62
CA ASP A 328 6.07 -4.11 -4.01
C ASP A 328 7.01 -3.09 -4.68
N ASP A 329 7.03 -1.84 -4.21
CA ASP A 329 7.96 -0.82 -4.71
C ASP A 329 9.40 -1.21 -4.36
N THR A 330 10.16 -1.65 -5.36
CA THR A 330 11.57 -2.05 -5.22
C THR A 330 12.44 -1.11 -6.03
N THR A 331 13.48 -0.57 -5.41
CA THR A 331 14.48 0.27 -6.07
C THR A 331 15.83 -0.39 -5.95
N LEU A 332 16.41 -0.80 -7.08
CA LEU A 332 17.79 -1.26 -7.15
C LEU A 332 18.74 -0.08 -7.34
N MET A 333 19.98 -0.23 -6.87
CA MET A 333 21.01 0.79 -7.04
C MET A 333 22.41 0.21 -7.14
N ALA A 334 23.27 0.87 -7.91
CA ALA A 334 24.67 0.49 -8.11
C ALA A 334 25.55 1.70 -8.49
N GLU A 335 26.87 1.52 -8.44
CA GLU A 335 27.86 2.55 -8.83
C GLU A 335 28.12 2.56 -10.35
N SER A 336 27.75 1.49 -11.08
CA SER A 336 27.83 1.40 -12.54
C SER A 336 26.54 0.87 -13.18
N GLU A 337 26.38 1.15 -14.48
CA GLU A 337 25.28 0.67 -15.31
C GLU A 337 25.27 -0.87 -15.41
N GLU A 338 26.44 -1.49 -15.59
CA GLU A 338 26.60 -2.93 -15.74
C GLU A 338 26.21 -3.67 -14.46
N GLU A 339 26.60 -3.14 -13.30
CA GLU A 339 26.22 -3.67 -12.00
C GLU A 339 24.70 -3.59 -11.79
N LEU A 340 24.08 -2.44 -12.09
CA LEU A 340 22.63 -2.27 -11.97
C LEU A 340 21.88 -3.27 -12.87
N LYS A 341 22.34 -3.43 -14.11
CA LYS A 341 21.78 -4.39 -15.06
C LYS A 341 21.90 -5.83 -14.56
N SER A 342 23.05 -6.20 -14.00
CA SER A 342 23.25 -7.53 -13.40
C SER A 342 22.25 -7.79 -12.27
N LEU A 343 22.08 -6.83 -11.36
CA LEU A 343 21.13 -6.94 -10.25
C LEU A 343 19.69 -7.07 -10.75
N LEU A 344 19.30 -6.24 -11.73
CA LEU A 344 17.96 -6.27 -12.32
C LEU A 344 17.64 -7.61 -12.99
N MET A 345 18.59 -8.16 -13.76
CA MET A 345 18.40 -9.46 -14.41
C MET A 345 18.27 -10.61 -13.40
N LYS A 346 19.05 -10.59 -12.32
CA LYS A 346 18.91 -11.58 -11.23
C LYS A 346 17.52 -11.50 -10.58
N VAL A 347 17.09 -10.29 -10.22
CA VAL A 347 15.76 -10.09 -9.62
C VAL A 347 14.64 -10.49 -10.58
N LYS A 348 14.75 -10.16 -11.87
CA LYS A 348 13.77 -10.55 -12.90
C LYS A 348 13.63 -12.07 -12.97
N VAL A 349 14.74 -12.80 -13.14
CA VAL A 349 14.74 -14.26 -13.27
C VAL A 349 14.12 -14.92 -12.03
N GLU A 350 14.52 -14.50 -10.83
CA GLU A 350 13.96 -15.08 -9.61
C GLU A 350 12.49 -14.70 -9.40
N SER A 351 12.09 -13.49 -9.77
CA SER A 351 10.68 -13.06 -9.70
C SER A 351 9.78 -13.89 -10.61
N GLU A 352 10.25 -14.20 -11.83
CA GLU A 352 9.47 -14.98 -12.81
C GLU A 352 9.24 -16.42 -12.34
N LYS A 353 10.22 -17.05 -11.67
CA LYS A 353 10.08 -18.40 -11.11
C LYS A 353 8.94 -18.53 -10.12
N VAL A 354 8.63 -17.44 -9.41
CA VAL A 354 7.59 -17.43 -8.40
C VAL A 354 6.28 -16.80 -8.91
N GLY A 355 6.23 -16.38 -10.19
CA GLY A 355 5.03 -15.87 -10.87
C GLY A 355 4.91 -14.34 -10.92
N LEU A 356 5.89 -13.58 -10.44
CA LEU A 356 5.92 -12.12 -10.57
C LEU A 356 6.65 -11.67 -11.84
N LYS A 357 5.94 -10.92 -12.68
CA LYS A 357 6.52 -10.32 -13.90
C LYS A 357 6.78 -8.83 -13.71
N LEU A 358 7.93 -8.37 -14.18
CA LEU A 358 8.23 -6.95 -14.24
C LEU A 358 7.39 -6.27 -15.34
N ASN A 359 6.96 -5.05 -15.07
CA ASN A 359 6.40 -4.16 -16.09
C ASN A 359 7.53 -3.27 -16.61
N ILE A 360 8.19 -3.68 -17.69
CA ILE A 360 9.37 -2.98 -18.23
C ILE A 360 9.01 -1.55 -18.67
N GLN A 361 7.84 -1.37 -19.29
CA GLN A 361 7.34 -0.03 -19.68
C GLN A 361 7.12 0.93 -18.51
N LYS A 362 6.85 0.42 -17.30
CA LYS A 362 6.68 1.25 -16.09
C LYS A 362 7.93 1.32 -15.22
N THR A 363 8.82 0.35 -15.37
CA THR A 363 10.14 0.38 -14.75
C THR A 363 10.93 1.55 -15.34
N LYS A 364 11.62 2.29 -14.47
CA LYS A 364 12.38 3.49 -14.85
C LYS A 364 13.79 3.42 -14.32
N THR A 365 14.74 3.84 -15.14
CA THR A 365 16.12 4.06 -14.71
C THR A 365 16.40 5.55 -14.55
N MET A 366 17.16 5.90 -13.51
CA MET A 366 17.62 7.26 -13.25
C MET A 366 19.08 7.20 -12.81
N ALA A 367 19.96 8.01 -13.40
CA ALA A 367 21.36 8.05 -12.99
C ALA A 367 21.94 9.47 -12.96
N SER A 368 23.00 9.64 -12.15
CA SER A 368 23.84 10.84 -12.18
C SER A 368 24.95 10.77 -13.23
N GLY A 369 25.26 9.57 -13.74
CA GLY A 369 26.24 9.33 -14.81
C GLY A 369 25.59 9.09 -16.18
N PRO A 370 26.39 8.95 -17.25
CA PRO A 370 25.89 8.54 -18.57
C PRO A 370 25.21 7.17 -18.48
N ILE A 371 24.11 7.01 -19.22
CA ILE A 371 23.38 5.76 -19.38
C ILE A 371 23.36 5.42 -20.88
N THR A 372 23.71 4.19 -21.23
CA THR A 372 23.41 3.67 -22.56
C THR A 372 22.00 3.08 -22.59
N SER A 373 21.28 3.26 -23.70
CA SER A 373 19.96 2.62 -23.82
C SER A 373 20.12 1.10 -23.83
N TRP A 374 19.46 0.38 -22.92
CA TRP A 374 19.41 -1.07 -22.92
C TRP A 374 17.99 -1.61 -23.09
N GLN A 375 17.90 -2.86 -23.53
CA GLN A 375 16.65 -3.60 -23.68
C GLN A 375 16.57 -4.77 -22.71
N ILE A 376 15.36 -5.01 -22.20
CA ILE A 376 14.97 -6.18 -21.41
C ILE A 376 13.79 -6.80 -22.15
N ASP A 377 13.92 -8.07 -22.54
CA ASP A 377 12.92 -8.79 -23.34
C ASP A 377 12.48 -8.05 -24.63
N GLY A 378 13.41 -7.31 -25.26
CA GLY A 378 13.15 -6.51 -26.47
C GLY A 378 12.44 -5.17 -26.21
N GLU A 379 12.09 -4.85 -24.97
CA GLU A 379 11.56 -3.55 -24.57
C GLU A 379 12.68 -2.65 -24.02
N THR A 380 12.74 -1.41 -24.50
CA THR A 380 13.70 -0.41 -23.99
C THR A 380 13.18 0.19 -22.68
N GLU A 381 13.99 0.14 -21.63
CA GLU A 381 13.66 0.78 -20.35
C GLU A 381 13.78 2.31 -20.48
N GLU A 382 12.80 3.05 -19.96
CA GLU A 382 12.82 4.51 -20.01
C GLU A 382 13.81 5.08 -18.98
N THR A 383 14.75 5.89 -19.46
CA THR A 383 15.64 6.70 -18.62
C THR A 383 15.00 8.04 -18.31
N VAL A 384 15.00 8.43 -17.03
CA VAL A 384 14.35 9.67 -16.55
C VAL A 384 15.32 10.55 -15.76
N SER A 385 15.08 11.87 -15.79
CA SER A 385 15.78 12.85 -14.95
C SER A 385 15.21 12.96 -13.53
N ASP A 386 13.99 12.46 -13.33
CA ASP A 386 13.28 12.52 -12.07
C ASP A 386 12.23 11.43 -11.94
N PHE A 387 11.96 11.01 -10.71
CA PHE A 387 11.00 9.96 -10.40
C PHE A 387 10.18 10.30 -9.14
N ILE A 388 8.91 9.87 -9.10
CA ILE A 388 8.06 10.01 -7.90
C ILE A 388 8.23 8.77 -7.01
N PHE A 389 9.29 8.75 -6.21
CA PHE A 389 9.59 7.68 -5.27
C PHE A 389 8.76 7.83 -3.99
N LEU A 390 7.88 6.85 -3.71
CA LEU A 390 7.01 6.80 -2.51
C LEU A 390 6.24 8.11 -2.24
N GLY A 391 5.88 8.80 -3.33
CA GLY A 391 5.16 10.05 -3.34
C GLY A 391 6.03 11.31 -3.36
N SER A 392 7.34 11.21 -3.10
CA SER A 392 8.29 12.33 -3.17
C SER A 392 9.02 12.38 -4.51
N LYS A 393 9.20 13.57 -5.08
CA LYS A 393 10.00 13.76 -6.28
C LYS A 393 11.49 13.69 -5.96
N ILE A 394 12.19 12.75 -6.58
CA ILE A 394 13.65 12.61 -6.57
C ILE A 394 14.16 13.03 -7.95
N THR A 395 15.23 13.80 -8.01
CA THR A 395 15.88 14.29 -9.23
C THR A 395 17.31 13.79 -9.27
N THR A 396 17.88 13.59 -10.46
CA THR A 396 19.26 13.08 -10.64
C THR A 396 20.31 13.91 -9.91
N ASP A 397 20.09 15.22 -9.78
CA ASP A 397 20.97 16.16 -9.07
C ASP A 397 20.73 16.22 -7.55
N GLY A 398 19.76 15.48 -7.02
CA GLY A 398 19.38 15.47 -5.61
C GLY A 398 18.71 16.75 -5.10
N ASP A 399 18.42 17.74 -5.96
CA ASP A 399 17.90 19.03 -5.53
C ASP A 399 16.45 18.95 -5.02
N CYS A 400 16.22 19.42 -3.80
CA CYS A 400 14.89 19.38 -3.18
C CYS A 400 13.93 20.47 -3.71
N SER A 401 14.41 21.47 -4.47
CA SER A 401 13.59 22.62 -4.86
C SER A 401 12.40 22.22 -5.73
N HIS A 402 12.56 21.22 -6.60
CA HIS A 402 11.49 20.72 -7.45
C HIS A 402 10.38 20.02 -6.65
N GLU A 403 10.73 19.20 -5.65
CA GLU A 403 9.75 18.57 -4.76
C GLU A 403 9.06 19.60 -3.88
N ILE A 404 9.79 20.56 -3.31
CA ILE A 404 9.21 21.63 -2.49
C ILE A 404 8.16 22.39 -3.31
N LYS A 405 8.50 22.85 -4.51
CA LYS A 405 7.55 23.52 -5.42
C LYS A 405 6.33 22.64 -5.70
N ARG A 406 6.53 21.35 -6.00
CA ARG A 406 5.45 20.39 -6.24
C ARG A 406 4.53 20.26 -5.02
N ARG A 407 5.06 20.17 -3.81
CA ARG A 407 4.30 20.08 -2.56
C ARG A 407 3.47 21.31 -2.28
N LEU A 408 4.05 22.50 -2.49
CA LEU A 408 3.32 23.77 -2.38
C LEU A 408 2.18 23.84 -3.40
N LEU A 409 2.41 23.40 -4.64
CA LEU A 409 1.35 23.33 -5.66
C LEU A 409 0.23 22.35 -5.28
N LEU A 410 0.56 21.17 -4.74
CA LEU A 410 -0.43 20.22 -4.23
C LEU A 410 -1.23 20.83 -3.06
N GLY A 411 -0.56 21.50 -2.12
CA GLY A 411 -1.21 22.25 -1.04
C GLY A 411 -2.16 23.33 -1.57
N ARG A 412 -1.73 24.12 -2.55
CA ARG A 412 -2.58 25.12 -3.23
C ARG A 412 -3.83 24.49 -3.82
N LYS A 413 -3.70 23.36 -4.53
CA LYS A 413 -4.85 22.62 -5.10
C LYS A 413 -5.86 22.21 -4.01
N VAL A 414 -5.40 21.75 -2.85
CA VAL A 414 -6.28 21.39 -1.73
C VAL A 414 -6.95 22.62 -1.16
N MET A 415 -6.20 23.71 -0.96
CA MET A 415 -6.73 24.98 -0.48
C MET A 415 -7.85 25.50 -1.40
N THR A 416 -7.62 25.53 -2.70
CA THR A 416 -8.61 25.98 -3.70
C THR A 416 -9.85 25.06 -3.72
N LYS A 417 -9.68 23.75 -3.56
CA LYS A 417 -10.83 22.82 -3.46
C LYS A 417 -11.72 23.10 -2.24
N LEU A 418 -11.24 23.82 -1.24
CA LEU A 418 -11.98 24.17 -0.01
C LEU A 418 -12.47 25.62 -0.04
N ASP A 419 -12.37 26.32 -1.18
CA ASP A 419 -12.76 27.73 -1.31
C ASP A 419 -14.19 28.01 -0.83
N SER A 420 -15.16 27.16 -1.19
CA SER A 420 -16.56 27.34 -0.77
C SER A 420 -16.70 27.32 0.75
N ILE A 421 -15.96 26.44 1.42
CA ILE A 421 -15.93 26.32 2.88
C ILE A 421 -15.28 27.54 3.52
N PHE A 422 -14.15 28.01 2.99
CA PHE A 422 -13.48 29.19 3.52
C PHE A 422 -14.28 30.48 3.27
N LYS A 423 -15.09 30.51 2.20
CA LYS A 423 -16.00 31.59 1.84
C LYS A 423 -17.37 31.54 2.55
N SER A 424 -17.74 30.45 3.21
CA SER A 424 -18.98 30.43 4.02
C SER A 424 -18.84 31.30 5.27
N ARG A 425 -19.88 32.07 5.60
CA ARG A 425 -19.97 32.84 6.85
C ARG A 425 -20.46 31.97 8.03
N ASP A 426 -21.12 30.85 7.72
CA ASP A 426 -21.69 29.91 8.69
C ASP A 426 -20.62 29.03 9.36
N ILE A 427 -19.41 29.00 8.79
CA ILE A 427 -18.29 28.22 9.30
C ILE A 427 -17.35 29.16 10.06
N THR A 428 -17.15 28.85 11.34
CA THR A 428 -16.32 29.65 12.25
C THR A 428 -14.84 29.63 11.83
N SER A 429 -14.13 30.74 12.08
CA SER A 429 -12.68 30.85 11.79
C SER A 429 -11.84 29.74 12.44
N PRO A 430 -12.05 29.35 13.71
CA PRO A 430 -11.33 28.23 14.32
C PRO A 430 -11.50 26.92 13.55
N THR A 431 -12.71 26.65 13.04
CA THR A 431 -12.99 25.46 12.21
C THR A 431 -12.21 25.51 10.91
N LYS A 432 -12.19 26.66 10.23
CA LYS A 432 -11.42 26.86 8.99
C LYS A 432 -9.91 26.66 9.22
N VAL A 433 -9.37 27.19 10.32
CA VAL A 433 -7.96 27.00 10.69
C VAL A 433 -7.66 25.51 10.92
N CYS A 434 -8.55 24.80 11.62
CA CYS A 434 -8.45 23.36 11.81
C CYS A 434 -8.41 22.61 10.46
N LEU A 435 -9.27 22.99 9.50
CA LEU A 435 -9.27 22.40 8.16
C LEU A 435 -7.96 22.61 7.40
N VAL A 436 -7.39 23.82 7.44
CA VAL A 436 -6.08 24.10 6.81
C VAL A 436 -4.99 23.21 7.44
N LYS A 437 -4.93 23.17 8.78
CA LYS A 437 -3.95 22.35 9.51
C LYS A 437 -4.13 20.85 9.29
N ALA A 438 -5.35 20.37 9.10
CA ALA A 438 -5.66 18.95 8.96
C ALA A 438 -5.62 18.43 7.50
N MET A 439 -5.80 19.31 6.50
CA MET A 439 -5.93 18.89 5.10
C MET A 439 -4.89 19.50 4.16
N VAL A 440 -4.45 20.73 4.41
CA VAL A 440 -3.52 21.44 3.51
C VAL A 440 -2.09 21.17 3.94
N PHE A 441 -1.76 21.44 5.20
CA PHE A 441 -0.38 21.31 5.69
C PHE A 441 0.16 19.89 5.64
N PRO A 442 -0.59 18.81 5.95
CA PRO A 442 -0.06 17.46 5.84
C PRO A 442 0.35 17.08 4.41
N VAL A 443 -0.34 17.62 3.39
CA VAL A 443 0.01 17.41 1.98
C VAL A 443 1.33 18.09 1.63
N VAL A 444 1.56 19.28 2.18
CA VAL A 444 2.78 20.07 1.97
C VAL A 444 3.95 19.50 2.75
N MET A 445 3.74 19.08 4.00
CA MET A 445 4.79 18.62 4.92
C MET A 445 5.20 17.16 4.70
N TYR A 446 4.51 16.40 3.84
CA TYR A 446 4.89 15.01 3.62
C TYR A 446 6.31 14.91 3.04
N GLY A 447 7.21 14.24 3.77
CA GLY A 447 8.60 14.03 3.39
C GLY A 447 9.53 15.23 3.63
N CYS A 448 9.06 16.30 4.29
CA CYS A 448 9.85 17.51 4.50
C CYS A 448 11.04 17.34 5.44
N GLU A 449 11.02 16.30 6.28
CA GLU A 449 12.15 15.91 7.14
C GLU A 449 13.40 15.51 6.35
N SER A 450 13.23 15.16 5.07
CA SER A 450 14.31 14.73 4.17
C SER A 450 14.82 15.85 3.27
N TRP A 451 14.30 17.08 3.40
CA TRP A 451 14.65 18.17 2.49
C TRP A 451 15.87 18.95 2.94
N THR A 452 16.76 19.18 1.99
CA THR A 452 17.79 20.23 2.09
C THR A 452 17.16 21.57 1.70
N VAL A 453 16.84 22.39 2.71
CA VAL A 453 16.11 23.67 2.54
C VAL A 453 17.09 24.84 2.47
N LYS A 454 17.24 25.45 1.29
CA LYS A 454 18.03 26.68 1.12
C LYS A 454 17.18 27.92 1.41
N LYS A 455 17.82 29.10 1.47
CA LYS A 455 17.16 30.38 1.81
C LYS A 455 15.99 30.73 0.88
N ALA A 456 16.10 30.45 -0.41
CA ALA A 456 15.03 30.73 -1.39
C ALA A 456 13.80 29.82 -1.16
N GLU A 457 14.04 28.56 -0.83
CA GLU A 457 13.04 27.52 -0.57
C GLU A 457 12.32 27.84 0.73
N ARG A 458 13.04 28.28 1.77
CA ARG A 458 12.44 28.76 3.01
C ARG A 458 11.48 29.93 2.76
N ARG A 459 11.92 30.95 2.03
CA ARG A 459 11.08 32.10 1.64
C ARG A 459 9.81 31.66 0.89
N ARG A 460 9.90 30.65 0.01
CA ARG A 460 8.73 30.12 -0.71
C ARG A 460 7.75 29.40 0.22
N ILE A 461 8.26 28.65 1.19
CA ILE A 461 7.43 27.95 2.19
C ILE A 461 6.70 28.98 3.06
N ASP A 462 7.42 29.97 3.59
CA ASP A 462 6.84 31.03 4.42
C ASP A 462 5.79 31.83 3.62
N ALA A 463 6.08 32.16 2.35
CA ALA A 463 5.13 32.83 1.46
C ALA A 463 3.87 31.99 1.17
N PHE A 464 3.99 30.67 1.06
CA PHE A 464 2.85 29.79 0.89
C PHE A 464 1.98 29.74 2.16
N GLU A 465 2.61 29.63 3.34
CA GLU A 465 1.89 29.64 4.60
C GLU A 465 1.10 30.95 4.78
N LEU A 466 1.76 32.10 4.55
CA LEU A 466 1.09 33.39 4.60
C LEU A 466 -0.04 33.49 3.57
N TRP A 467 0.15 32.96 2.37
CA TRP A 467 -0.89 32.89 1.35
C TRP A 467 -2.11 32.07 1.82
N CYS A 468 -1.91 30.95 2.50
CA CYS A 468 -3.00 30.16 3.08
C CYS A 468 -3.79 30.97 4.11
N TRP A 469 -3.10 31.66 5.03
CA TRP A 469 -3.77 32.44 6.07
C TRP A 469 -4.50 33.67 5.51
N ARG A 470 -3.87 34.42 4.61
CA ARG A 470 -4.52 35.55 3.92
C ARG A 470 -5.77 35.10 3.17
N ARG A 471 -5.70 33.97 2.47
CA ARG A 471 -6.87 33.42 1.75
C ARG A 471 -8.00 33.02 2.70
N LEU A 472 -7.67 32.42 3.84
CA LEU A 472 -8.67 32.06 4.86
C LEU A 472 -9.35 33.30 5.46
N LEU A 473 -8.56 34.33 5.77
CA LEU A 473 -9.02 35.59 6.37
C LEU A 473 -9.61 36.57 5.35
N ARG A 474 -9.48 36.29 4.05
CA ARG A 474 -9.84 37.18 2.93
C ARG A 474 -9.08 38.51 2.92
N VAL A 475 -7.87 38.50 3.47
CA VAL A 475 -6.94 39.64 3.43
C VAL A 475 -6.38 39.75 2.00
N PRO A 476 -6.59 40.89 1.30
CA PRO A 476 -6.02 41.14 -0.01
C PRO A 476 -4.48 41.08 0.01
N TRP A 477 -3.87 40.76 -1.13
CA TRP A 477 -2.40 40.71 -1.20
C TRP A 477 -1.73 42.09 -1.03
N THR A 478 -2.49 43.16 -1.27
CA THR A 478 -2.09 44.58 -1.19
C THR A 478 -2.04 45.13 0.24
N GLU A 479 -2.67 44.47 1.21
CA GLU A 479 -2.55 44.86 2.61
C GLU A 479 -1.18 44.45 3.16
N GLN A 480 -0.31 45.45 3.37
CA GLN A 480 0.94 45.29 4.11
C GLN A 480 0.62 45.20 5.60
N GLY A 481 1.17 44.18 6.28
CA GLY A 481 0.95 44.00 7.72
C GLY A 481 1.64 45.11 8.51
N ASP A 482 0.96 45.64 9.52
CA ASP A 482 1.57 46.49 10.53
C ASP A 482 2.66 45.68 11.28
N PRO A 483 3.94 46.11 11.27
CA PRO A 483 5.02 45.41 11.94
C PRO A 483 4.86 45.29 13.46
N THR A 484 3.83 45.91 14.06
CA THR A 484 3.54 45.86 15.49
C THR A 484 2.39 44.93 15.89
N SER A 485 1.76 44.22 14.94
CA SER A 485 0.62 43.34 15.25
C SER A 485 1.06 42.00 15.90
N PRO A 486 0.50 41.60 17.06
CA PRO A 486 0.95 40.43 17.83
C PRO A 486 0.36 39.07 17.37
N PHE A 487 -0.10 38.95 16.11
CA PHE A 487 -0.66 37.70 15.58
C PHE A 487 0.32 36.89 14.72
#